data_AF-A0A248YH77-F1
#
_entry.id   AF-A0A248YH77-F1
#
_cell.length_a   1.000
_cell.length_b   1.000
_cell.length_c   1.000
_cell.angle_alpha   90.00
_cell.angle_beta   90.00
_cell.angle_gamma   90.00
#
_symmetry.space_group_name_H-M   'P 1'
#
loop_
_entity.id
_entity.type
_entity.pdbx_description
1 polymer ?
#
loop_
_entity_poly.entity_id
_entity_poly.type
_entity_poly.pdbx_seq_one_letter_code
_entity_poly.pdbx_strand_id
1 'polypeptide(L)'
;MLPRSGDVLQVTRDASVQFNNPILFRVIRVLDWPTYDGWLWLDGYELNMSGDAVERRTIFVQQNGLRRFLSPAPAPRRAPEAARTGRLATGRARV
;
A
#
# COMPACT_ATOMS: atom_id res chain seq x y z
N MET A 1 -3.91 -4.47 -17.39
CA MET A 1 -3.36 -3.20 -16.83
C MET A 1 -2.35 -3.56 -15.74
N LEU A 2 -1.13 -3.01 -15.75
CA LEU A 2 -0.16 -3.27 -14.67
C LEU A 2 -0.41 -2.31 -13.49
N PRO A 3 -0.64 -2.79 -12.27
CA PRO A 3 -0.70 -1.95 -11.07
C PRO A 3 0.59 -1.18 -10.85
N ARG A 4 0.49 0.05 -10.34
CA ARG A 4 1.63 0.87 -9.94
C ARG A 4 1.50 1.29 -8.47
N SER A 5 2.63 1.63 -7.86
CA SER A 5 2.64 2.24 -6.53
C SER A 5 1.73 3.47 -6.47
N GLY A 6 0.87 3.52 -5.47
CA GLY A 6 -0.13 4.57 -5.28
C GLY A 6 -1.50 4.26 -5.92
N ASP A 7 -1.59 3.30 -6.84
CA ASP A 7 -2.89 2.92 -7.42
C ASP A 7 -3.82 2.38 -6.32
N VAL A 8 -5.08 2.82 -6.35
CA VAL A 8 -6.16 2.21 -5.56
C VAL A 8 -6.94 1.27 -6.46
N LEU A 9 -7.03 0.01 -6.05
CA LEU A 9 -7.66 -1.06 -6.77
C LEU A 9 -8.86 -1.57 -5.99
N GLN A 10 -9.94 -1.87 -6.70
CA GLN A 10 -11.00 -2.71 -6.17
C GLN A 10 -10.62 -4.17 -6.48
N VAL A 11 -10.35 -4.92 -5.42
CA VAL A 11 -10.02 -6.35 -5.50
C VAL A 11 -11.30 -7.12 -5.25
N THR A 12 -11.77 -7.81 -6.29
CA THR A 12 -12.99 -8.63 -6.25
C THR A 12 -12.65 -10.10 -6.38
N ARG A 13 -13.68 -10.96 -6.31
CA ARG A 13 -13.57 -12.39 -6.58
C ARG A 13 -12.94 -12.72 -7.94
N ASP A 14 -13.09 -11.85 -8.93
CA ASP A 14 -12.47 -12.02 -10.26
C ASP A 14 -10.95 -11.96 -10.19
N ALA A 15 -10.38 -11.25 -9.19
CA ALA A 15 -8.95 -11.13 -8.98
C ALA A 15 -8.41 -12.30 -8.15
N SER A 16 -9.16 -12.80 -7.17
CA SER A 16 -8.83 -14.03 -6.44
C SER A 16 -10.04 -14.51 -5.65
N VAL A 17 -10.21 -15.83 -5.57
CA VAL A 17 -11.34 -16.49 -4.88
C VAL A 17 -11.42 -16.17 -3.39
N GLN A 18 -10.34 -15.67 -2.80
CA GLN A 18 -10.29 -15.25 -1.39
C GLN A 18 -11.12 -13.98 -1.13
N PHE A 19 -11.47 -13.22 -2.17
CA PHE A 19 -12.17 -11.93 -2.06
C PHE A 19 -13.63 -12.01 -2.49
N ASN A 20 -14.41 -12.91 -1.87
CA ASN A 20 -15.87 -12.95 -2.07
C ASN A 20 -16.53 -11.61 -1.72
N ASN A 21 -16.03 -10.94 -0.67
CA ASN A 21 -16.36 -9.56 -0.36
C ASN A 21 -15.29 -8.65 -0.97
N PRO A 22 -15.64 -7.75 -1.90
CA PRO A 22 -14.68 -6.84 -2.50
C PRO A 22 -14.01 -5.95 -1.46
N ILE A 23 -12.71 -5.71 -1.63
CA ILE A 23 -11.94 -4.76 -0.81
C ILE A 23 -11.37 -3.64 -1.68
N LEU A 24 -11.09 -2.50 -1.06
CA LEU A 24 -10.26 -1.46 -1.66
C LEU A 24 -8.82 -1.65 -1.20
N PHE A 25 -7.87 -1.63 -2.14
CA PHE A 25 -6.47 -1.91 -1.87
C PHE A 25 -5.58 -0.86 -2.52
N ARG A 26 -4.79 -0.14 -1.71
CA ARG A 26 -3.78 0.79 -2.18
C ARG A 26 -2.45 0.09 -2.34
N VAL A 27 -1.94 0.04 -3.56
CA VAL A 27 -0.67 -0.61 -3.89
C VAL A 27 0.50 0.23 -3.36
N ILE A 28 1.39 -0.38 -2.58
CA ILE A 28 2.69 0.19 -2.22
C ILE A 28 3.72 -0.25 -3.27
N ARG A 29 3.71 -1.54 -3.61
CA ARG A 29 4.62 -2.13 -4.59
C ARG A 29 4.05 -3.42 -5.18
N VAL A 30 4.47 -3.73 -6.40
CA VAL A 30 4.32 -5.05 -7.01
C VAL A 30 5.58 -5.85 -6.63
N LEU A 31 5.43 -7.11 -6.24
CA LEU A 31 6.57 -7.97 -5.91
C LEU A 31 7.02 -8.73 -7.15
N ASP A 32 8.32 -8.73 -7.41
CA ASP A 32 8.94 -9.50 -8.51
C ASP A 32 9.14 -10.98 -8.14
N TRP A 33 8.23 -11.54 -7.34
CA TRP A 33 8.29 -12.94 -6.92
C TRP A 33 7.84 -13.85 -8.06
N PRO A 34 8.46 -15.04 -8.22
CA PRO A 34 8.06 -16.00 -9.25
C PRO A 34 6.57 -16.34 -9.14
N THR A 35 5.87 -16.30 -10.26
CA THR A 35 4.43 -16.57 -10.33
C THR A 35 4.01 -17.08 -11.70
N TYR A 36 2.74 -17.46 -11.85
CA TYR A 36 2.13 -17.92 -13.08
C TYR A 36 1.71 -16.75 -13.98
N ASP A 37 1.55 -17.02 -15.28
CA ASP A 37 1.13 -16.00 -16.24
C ASP A 37 -0.19 -15.34 -15.84
N GLY A 38 -0.18 -14.01 -15.80
CA GLY A 38 -1.33 -13.19 -15.42
C GLY A 38 -1.58 -13.10 -13.91
N TRP A 39 -0.73 -13.71 -13.07
CA TRP A 39 -0.76 -13.57 -11.61
C TRP A 39 0.28 -12.57 -11.12
N LEU A 40 -0.02 -11.93 -9.99
CA LEU A 40 0.79 -10.87 -9.40
C LEU A 40 0.74 -10.97 -7.88
N TRP A 41 1.87 -10.67 -7.26
CA TRP A 41 1.96 -10.39 -5.84
C TRP A 41 1.92 -8.88 -5.60
N LEU A 42 0.98 -8.41 -4.80
CA LEU A 42 0.86 -6.99 -4.44
C LEU A 42 1.05 -6.81 -2.94
N ASP A 43 1.86 -5.84 -2.56
CA ASP A 43 2.02 -5.39 -1.18
C ASP A 43 1.43 -3.98 -1.07
N GLY A 44 0.59 -3.77 -0.07
CA GLY A 44 -0.26 -2.58 -0.01
C GLY A 44 -1.14 -2.52 1.24
N TYR A 45 -2.02 -1.52 1.25
CA TYR A 45 -2.96 -1.30 2.35
C TYR A 45 -4.39 -1.60 1.93
N GLU A 46 -5.11 -2.35 2.74
CA GLU A 46 -6.58 -2.38 2.69
C GLU A 46 -7.12 -1.01 3.14
N LEU A 47 -8.11 -0.50 2.42
CA LEU A 47 -8.76 0.76 2.73
C LEU A 47 -10.18 0.53 3.26
N ASN A 48 -10.58 1.31 4.25
CA ASN A 48 -11.98 1.37 4.68
C ASN A 48 -12.83 2.21 3.71
N MET A 49 -14.14 2.32 4.00
CA MET A 49 -15.07 3.13 3.22
C MET A 49 -14.71 4.63 3.18
N SER A 50 -13.98 5.12 4.18
CA SER A 50 -13.47 6.51 4.24
C SER A 50 -12.19 6.72 3.40
N GLY A 51 -11.60 5.64 2.87
CA GLY A 51 -10.35 5.69 2.11
C GLY A 51 -9.07 5.71 2.95
N ASP A 52 -9.18 5.50 4.26
CA ASP A 52 -8.04 5.38 5.17
C ASP A 52 -7.48 3.95 5.16
N ALA A 53 -6.15 3.86 5.25
CA ALA A 53 -5.45 2.59 5.34
C ALA A 53 -5.68 1.96 6.72
N VAL A 54 -6.31 0.77 6.72
CA VAL A 54 -6.61 0.04 7.97
C VAL A 54 -5.59 -1.05 8.27
N GLU A 55 -5.11 -1.74 7.24
CA GLU A 55 -4.22 -2.89 7.41
C GLU A 55 -3.27 -3.03 6.23
N ARG A 56 -2.01 -3.41 6.50
CA ARG A 56 -1.05 -3.75 5.43
C ARG A 56 -1.14 -5.23 5.12
N ARG A 57 -1.30 -5.57 3.85
CA ARG A 57 -1.43 -6.95 3.37
C ARG A 57 -0.57 -7.19 2.12
N THR A 58 -0.07 -8.41 2.02
CA THR A 58 0.51 -8.94 0.78
C THR A 58 -0.47 -9.94 0.20
N ILE A 59 -0.96 -9.68 -1.02
CA ILE A 59 -2.04 -10.45 -1.65
C ILE A 59 -1.56 -11.05 -2.98
N PHE A 60 -2.12 -12.21 -3.30
CA PHE A 60 -1.86 -12.93 -4.55
C PHE A 60 -3.10 -12.87 -5.45
N VAL A 61 -2.99 -12.21 -6.59
CA VAL A 61 -4.15 -11.83 -7.42
C VAL A 61 -3.87 -12.00 -8.91
N GLN A 62 -4.92 -12.28 -9.66
CA GLN A 62 -4.93 -12.29 -11.12
C GLN A 62 -5.13 -10.88 -11.67
N GLN A 63 -4.25 -10.46 -12.56
CA GLN A 63 -4.22 -9.12 -13.14
C GLN A 63 -5.54 -8.73 -13.83
N ASN A 64 -6.17 -9.68 -14.52
CA ASN A 64 -7.37 -9.43 -15.33
C ASN A 64 -8.62 -9.15 -14.47
N GLY A 65 -8.62 -9.59 -13.20
CA GLY A 65 -9.71 -9.32 -12.27
C GLY A 65 -9.60 -7.99 -11.53
N LEU A 66 -8.46 -7.28 -11.66
CA LEU A 66 -8.24 -6.02 -10.96
C LEU A 66 -8.95 -4.86 -11.65
N ARG A 67 -9.69 -4.08 -10.86
CA ARG A 67 -10.37 -2.86 -11.34
C ARG A 67 -9.75 -1.63 -10.69
N ARG A 68 -9.40 -0.61 -11.49
CA ARG A 68 -8.94 0.68 -10.95
C ARG A 68 -10.11 1.39 -10.28
N PHE A 69 -9.88 1.80 -9.04
CA PHE A 69 -10.79 2.68 -8.34
C PHE A 69 -10.21 4.09 -8.42
N LEU A 70 -10.84 4.95 -9.24
CA LEU A 70 -10.51 6.36 -9.31
C LEU A 70 -11.09 7.06 -8.08
N SER A 71 -10.45 6.90 -6.92
CA SER A 71 -10.68 7.81 -5.81
C SER A 71 -10.07 9.17 -6.15
N PRO A 72 -10.67 10.30 -5.73
CA PRO A 72 -9.95 11.56 -5.65
C PRO A 72 -8.69 11.30 -4.82
N ALA A 73 -7.52 11.65 -5.37
CA ALA A 73 -6.25 11.44 -4.68
C ALA A 73 -6.35 12.04 -3.26
N PRO A 74 -6.08 11.28 -2.18
CA PRO A 74 -5.95 11.89 -0.87
C PRO A 74 -4.80 12.90 -0.98
N ALA A 75 -5.07 14.16 -0.64
CA ALA A 75 -4.04 15.19 -0.59
C ALA A 75 -2.84 14.64 0.21
N PRO A 76 -1.59 14.89 -0.23
CA PRO A 76 -0.41 14.37 0.47
C PRO A 76 -0.46 14.85 1.92
N ARG A 77 -0.74 13.90 2.84
CA ARG A 77 -0.76 14.16 4.27
C ARG A 77 0.70 14.39 4.67
N ARG A 78 1.11 15.65 4.73
CA ARG A 78 2.44 16.08 5.17
C ARG A 78 2.72 15.38 6.50
N ALA A 79 3.71 14.50 6.54
CA ALA A 79 4.10 13.82 7.77
C ALA A 79 4.42 14.88 8.84
N PRO A 80 3.98 14.71 10.10
CA PRO A 80 4.41 15.60 11.16
C PRO A 80 5.92 15.41 11.35
N GLU A 81 6.65 16.50 11.15
CA GLU A 81 8.07 16.65 11.42
C GLU A 81 8.31 16.61 12.94
N ALA A 82 8.20 15.43 13.54
CA ALA A 82 8.33 15.24 14.99
C ALA A 82 9.23 14.05 15.31
N ALA A 83 10.48 14.07 14.82
CA ALA A 83 11.52 13.13 15.27
C ALA A 83 12.95 13.59 14.90
N ARG A 84 13.30 14.86 15.11
CA ARG A 84 14.70 15.32 14.97
C ARG A 84 15.24 16.12 16.16
N THR A 85 14.73 15.88 17.37
CA THR A 85 15.47 16.29 18.58
C THR A 85 16.55 15.24 18.86
N GLY A 86 17.64 15.36 18.10
CA GLY A 86 18.86 14.61 18.30
C GLY A 86 19.50 14.99 19.63
N ARG A 87 19.57 14.01 20.52
CA ARG A 87 20.55 13.92 21.60
C ARG A 87 21.95 13.88 20.98
N LEU A 88 22.79 14.90 21.23
CA LEU A 88 24.23 14.74 21.23
C LEU A 88 24.85 15.57 22.36
N ALA A 89 25.64 14.85 23.16
CA ALA A 89 26.46 15.34 24.25
C ALA A 89 27.53 16.32 23.75
N THR A 90 27.93 17.26 24.59
CA THR A 90 29.20 17.98 24.43
C THR A 90 29.86 18.04 25.80
N GLY A 91 31.01 17.38 25.91
CA GLY A 91 31.85 17.36 27.09
C GLY A 91 32.35 18.76 27.45
N ARG A 92 32.55 19.00 28.75
CA ARG A 92 33.21 20.19 29.25
C ARG A 92 34.56 19.84 29.85
N ALA A 93 35.50 20.71 29.49
CA ALA A 93 36.93 20.62 29.64
C ALA A 93 37.41 20.64 31.09
N ARG A 94 38.60 20.05 31.28
CA ARG A 94 39.50 20.31 32.39
C ARG A 94 39.81 21.80 32.48
N VAL A 95 39.90 22.31 33.71
CA VAL A 95 40.75 23.42 34.11
C VAL A 95 41.45 22.99 35.40
#